data_AF-A0AAN1LSY4-F1
#
_entry.id   AF-A0AAN1LSY4-F1
#
_cell.length_a   1.000
_cell.length_b   1.000
_cell.length_c   1.000
_cell.angle_alpha   90.00
_cell.angle_beta   90.00
_cell.angle_gamma   90.00
#
_symmetry.space_group_name_H-M   'P 1'
#
loop_
_entity.id
_entity.type
_entity.pdbx_description
1 polymer ?
#
loop_
_entity_poly.entity_id
_entity_poly.type
_entity_poly.pdbx_seq_one_letter_code
_entity_poly.pdbx_strand_id
1 'polypeptide(L)'
;MSTEPETAPEIPDRHTTAGKLADLQRRIEEATHAGSARAVEKQHAKGKLTARERIGLLLDEGSFTELDEFARHRSTNFGIDQNRPYGDGVVTGYGTVDGRPVAVFSQDFTVFGGALGEVFGEKIVKVMDFALKTGCPVIGINDSGGARIQEGVVSLGMYGEIFRRNTHASGVIPQISLVVGPCAGGAVYSPAITDFTVMIDQTSHMFITGPDVIKTVTGEDVGFEALGGARTHNTTSGVAHYMAGDEKDGIEYVKTLLSYLPSNNLSQPPAFPDEADLEVSDEDREMDTLIPDSANQPYDVHKAIEHVLDDNEFLETQALFAPNIITGFGRVEGHPVGIVANQPMQFAGCLDIDASEKAARFVRTCDAFNVPVLTFVDVPGFLPGTDQEYNGIIRRGAKLIYAYAEATVPLITVITRKAFGGAYDVMGSKHLGADLNLAWPTAQIAVMGAQGAVNILHRRTIAASDDPETTRAELIADYEDTLLNPYTAAERGYVDAVIMPSETRRHIVRGLRTLRNKREALPPKKHGNIPL
;
A
#
# COMPACT_ATOMS: atom_id res chain seq x y z
N MET A 1 -33.99 25.85 59.33
CA MET A 1 -34.37 24.82 58.35
C MET A 1 -33.12 24.03 58.01
N SER A 2 -33.00 22.89 58.66
CA SER A 2 -31.91 21.92 58.51
C SER A 2 -32.10 21.19 57.19
N THR A 3 -31.14 21.32 56.27
CA THR A 3 -31.04 20.51 55.06
C THR A 3 -30.59 19.11 55.47
N GLU A 4 -31.45 18.12 55.24
CA GLU A 4 -31.11 16.69 55.36
C GLU A 4 -29.94 16.34 54.42
N PRO A 5 -29.03 15.44 54.82
CA PRO A 5 -28.01 14.94 53.93
C PRO A 5 -28.66 14.02 52.89
N GLU A 6 -28.47 14.32 51.60
CA GLU A 6 -28.78 13.41 50.50
C GLU A 6 -28.12 12.05 50.77
N THR A 7 -28.96 11.04 51.03
CA THR A 7 -28.53 9.65 51.18
C THR A 7 -27.85 9.21 49.89
N ALA A 8 -26.58 8.81 49.98
CA ALA A 8 -25.84 8.23 48.87
C ALA A 8 -26.65 7.07 48.24
N PRO A 9 -26.67 6.94 46.90
CA PRO A 9 -27.48 5.92 46.25
C PRO A 9 -27.07 4.52 46.74
N GLU A 10 -28.05 3.78 47.27
CA GLU A 10 -27.86 2.43 47.80
C GLU A 10 -27.46 1.50 46.64
N ILE A 11 -26.26 0.91 46.70
CA ILE A 11 -25.81 -0.04 45.67
C ILE A 11 -26.74 -1.26 45.72
N PRO A 12 -27.48 -1.59 44.65
CA PRO A 12 -28.47 -2.66 44.71
C PRO A 12 -27.80 -4.02 44.99
N ASP A 13 -28.46 -4.88 45.76
CA ASP A 13 -27.96 -6.23 46.11
C ASP A 13 -27.66 -7.04 44.84
N ARG A 14 -26.42 -7.55 44.75
CA ARG A 14 -25.89 -8.36 43.63
C ARG A 14 -26.70 -9.62 43.33
N HIS A 15 -27.47 -10.14 44.28
CA HIS A 15 -28.34 -11.29 44.05
C HIS A 15 -29.63 -10.93 43.29
N THR A 16 -29.98 -9.65 43.20
CA THR A 16 -31.15 -9.15 42.46
C THR A 16 -30.83 -8.88 40.99
N THR A 17 -31.87 -8.82 40.15
CA THR A 17 -31.71 -8.40 38.74
C THR A 17 -31.12 -6.99 38.64
N ALA A 18 -31.60 -6.04 39.46
CA ALA A 18 -31.10 -4.67 39.47
C ALA A 18 -29.61 -4.60 39.88
N GLY A 19 -29.18 -5.37 40.89
CA GLY A 19 -27.78 -5.41 41.31
C GLY A 19 -26.86 -6.07 40.28
N LYS A 20 -27.35 -7.05 39.51
CA LYS A 20 -26.60 -7.60 38.37
C LYS A 20 -26.39 -6.58 37.26
N LEU A 21 -27.40 -5.76 36.95
CA LEU A 21 -27.28 -4.66 35.98
C LEU A 21 -26.32 -3.57 36.47
N ALA A 22 -26.37 -3.21 37.76
CA ALA A 22 -25.44 -2.26 38.36
C ALA A 22 -23.99 -2.79 38.36
N ASP A 23 -23.79 -4.10 38.63
CA ASP A 23 -22.46 -4.72 38.54
C ASP A 23 -21.93 -4.74 37.09
N LEU A 24 -22.80 -4.97 36.09
CA LEU A 24 -22.40 -4.86 34.69
C LEU A 24 -21.94 -3.44 34.35
N GLN A 25 -22.72 -2.41 34.69
CA GLN A 25 -22.35 -1.02 34.42
C GLN A 25 -21.00 -0.64 35.07
N ARG A 26 -20.77 -1.10 36.29
CA ARG A 26 -19.49 -0.92 36.99
C ARG A 26 -18.32 -1.59 36.25
N ARG A 27 -18.52 -2.81 35.73
CA ARG A 27 -17.48 -3.53 34.98
C ARG A 27 -17.20 -2.91 33.61
N ILE A 28 -18.21 -2.37 32.94
CA ILE A 28 -18.06 -1.61 31.70
C ILE A 28 -17.15 -0.40 31.98
N GLU A 29 -17.46 0.38 33.01
CA GLU A 29 -16.64 1.54 33.40
C GLU A 29 -15.19 1.17 33.71
N GLU A 30 -14.97 0.05 34.40
CA GLU A 30 -13.63 -0.49 34.66
C GLU A 30 -12.92 -0.97 33.38
N ALA A 31 -13.65 -1.50 32.39
CA ALA A 31 -13.09 -2.02 31.14
C ALA A 31 -12.79 -0.93 30.11
N THR A 32 -13.60 0.13 30.08
CA THR A 32 -13.35 1.29 29.22
C THR A 32 -12.15 2.11 29.71
N HIS A 33 -11.79 1.99 30.98
CA HIS A 33 -10.64 2.64 31.63
C HIS A 33 -9.62 1.61 32.18
N ALA A 34 -9.33 0.56 31.41
CA ALA A 34 -8.41 -0.50 31.83
C ALA A 34 -6.99 0.00 32.12
N GLY A 35 -6.52 1.02 31.39
CA GLY A 35 -5.27 1.72 31.66
C GLY A 35 -5.39 2.69 32.85
N SER A 36 -4.33 2.81 33.66
CA SER A 36 -4.31 3.81 34.73
C SER A 36 -4.40 5.23 34.16
N ALA A 37 -5.08 6.15 34.84
CA ALA A 37 -5.19 7.56 34.41
C ALA A 37 -3.81 8.19 34.09
N ARG A 38 -2.79 7.90 34.90
CA ARG A 38 -1.41 8.34 34.65
C ARG A 38 -0.82 7.81 33.33
N ALA A 39 -1.17 6.59 32.93
CA ALA A 39 -0.71 6.02 31.66
C ALA A 39 -1.43 6.67 30.46
N VAL A 40 -2.72 6.97 30.61
CA VAL A 40 -3.51 7.73 29.63
C VAL A 40 -2.95 9.14 29.45
N GLU A 41 -2.71 9.88 30.54
CA GLU A 41 -2.09 11.22 30.50
C GLU A 41 -0.72 11.21 29.80
N LYS A 42 0.10 10.18 30.05
CA LYS A 42 1.40 10.02 29.37
C LYS A 42 1.27 9.75 27.87
N GLN A 43 0.21 9.05 27.45
CA GLN A 43 -0.08 8.79 26.04
C GLN A 43 -0.49 10.11 25.37
N HIS A 44 -1.46 10.82 25.94
CA HIS A 44 -1.92 12.12 25.43
C HIS A 44 -0.80 13.19 25.42
N ALA A 45 0.09 13.20 26.43
CA ALA A 45 1.23 14.11 26.47
C ALA A 45 2.23 13.92 25.31
N LYS A 46 2.18 12.78 24.62
CA LYS A 46 2.98 12.53 23.39
C LYS A 46 2.22 12.89 22.11
N GLY A 47 1.05 13.51 22.22
CA GLY A 47 0.16 13.80 21.08
C GLY A 47 -0.57 12.57 20.54
N LYS A 48 -0.55 11.45 21.28
CA LYS A 48 -1.14 10.19 20.85
C LYS A 48 -2.53 9.99 21.44
N LEU A 49 -3.42 9.36 20.69
CA LEU A 49 -4.75 8.98 21.17
C LEU A 49 -4.71 7.66 21.95
N THR A 50 -5.77 7.39 22.70
CA THR A 50 -6.05 6.06 23.28
C THR A 50 -6.52 5.09 22.21
N ALA A 51 -6.44 3.79 22.50
CA ALA A 51 -6.92 2.75 21.59
C ALA A 51 -8.41 2.90 21.23
N ARG A 52 -9.25 3.32 22.20
CA ARG A 52 -10.69 3.52 21.99
C ARG A 52 -11.00 4.79 21.19
N GLU A 53 -10.27 5.89 21.44
CA GLU A 53 -10.41 7.13 20.65
C GLU A 53 -10.07 6.89 19.17
N ARG A 54 -9.05 6.08 18.87
CA ARG A 54 -8.67 5.72 17.49
C ARG A 54 -9.77 4.92 16.78
N ILE A 55 -10.40 3.96 17.46
CA ILE A 55 -11.56 3.23 16.93
C ILE A 55 -12.73 4.19 16.69
N GLY A 56 -13.00 5.10 17.63
CA GLY A 56 -14.08 6.09 17.50
C GLY A 56 -13.86 7.09 16.36
N LEU A 57 -12.61 7.39 15.99
CA LEU A 57 -12.30 8.22 14.81
C LEU A 57 -12.38 7.44 13.50
N LEU A 58 -12.00 6.17 13.51
CA LEU A 58 -12.01 5.32 12.33
C LEU A 58 -13.42 4.91 11.92
N LEU A 59 -14.23 4.44 12.87
CA LEU A 59 -15.54 3.87 12.58
C LEU A 59 -16.64 4.94 12.59
N ASP A 60 -17.71 4.67 11.85
CA ASP A 60 -18.90 5.51 11.84
C ASP A 60 -19.51 5.57 13.25
N GLU A 61 -20.02 6.74 13.62
CA GLU A 61 -20.57 6.99 14.95
C GLU A 61 -21.66 5.98 15.32
N GLY A 62 -21.53 5.34 16.49
CA GLY A 62 -22.49 4.35 16.99
C GLY A 62 -22.43 2.98 16.31
N SER A 63 -21.56 2.77 15.32
CA SER A 63 -21.46 1.47 14.62
C SER A 63 -20.63 0.42 15.38
N PHE A 64 -19.72 0.85 16.26
CA PHE A 64 -18.78 -0.04 16.92
C PHE A 64 -19.48 -1.00 17.89
N THR A 65 -19.25 -2.30 17.67
CA THR A 65 -19.64 -3.38 18.57
C THR A 65 -18.40 -4.07 19.11
N GLU A 66 -18.11 -3.85 20.39
CA GLU A 66 -16.93 -4.44 21.05
C GLU A 66 -17.11 -5.94 21.28
N LEU A 67 -16.01 -6.68 21.10
CA LEU A 67 -15.88 -8.09 21.39
C LEU A 67 -14.88 -8.31 22.53
N ASP A 68 -15.17 -9.28 23.40
CA ASP A 68 -14.29 -9.72 24.48
C ASP A 68 -13.86 -8.58 25.43
N GLU A 69 -14.75 -7.62 25.68
CA GLU A 69 -14.54 -6.48 26.58
C GLU A 69 -14.07 -6.94 27.97
N PHE A 70 -14.72 -7.97 28.52
CA PHE A 70 -14.38 -8.50 29.85
C PHE A 70 -13.33 -9.61 29.86
N ALA A 71 -12.62 -9.84 28.75
CA ALA A 71 -11.52 -10.80 28.71
C ALA A 71 -10.38 -10.40 29.67
N ARG A 72 -9.69 -11.40 30.24
CA ARG A 72 -8.58 -11.22 31.17
C ARG A 72 -7.55 -12.32 30.94
N HIS A 73 -6.26 -12.00 31.02
CA HIS A 73 -5.22 -13.04 30.96
C HIS A 73 -5.37 -14.07 32.08
N ARG A 74 -4.77 -15.23 31.82
CA ARG A 74 -4.79 -16.42 32.69
C ARG A 74 -3.41 -16.77 33.26
N SER A 75 -2.38 -15.98 32.91
CA SER A 75 -1.02 -16.15 33.43
C SER A 75 -0.93 -15.83 34.92
N THR A 76 -0.16 -16.65 35.63
CA THR A 76 0.23 -16.49 37.04
C THR A 76 1.74 -16.32 37.21
N ASN A 77 2.46 -16.16 36.10
CA ASN A 77 3.91 -16.06 36.11
C ASN A 77 4.36 -14.68 36.59
N PHE A 78 5.43 -14.63 37.37
CA PHE A 78 6.07 -13.39 37.82
C PHE A 78 5.11 -12.38 38.49
N GLY A 79 4.03 -12.86 39.13
CA GLY A 79 3.06 -12.03 39.85
C GLY A 79 2.11 -11.22 38.98
N ILE A 80 2.04 -11.49 37.67
CA ILE A 80 1.18 -10.74 36.75
C ILE A 80 -0.32 -10.90 37.08
N ASP A 81 -0.71 -11.98 37.74
CA ASP A 81 -2.08 -12.27 38.19
C ASP A 81 -2.65 -11.25 39.20
N GLN A 82 -1.79 -10.44 39.82
CA GLN A 82 -2.21 -9.36 40.72
C GLN A 82 -2.94 -8.23 40.00
N ASN A 83 -2.69 -8.04 38.70
CA ASN A 83 -3.36 -7.05 37.89
C ASN A 83 -3.90 -7.71 36.62
N ARG A 84 -5.22 -7.91 36.54
CA ARG A 84 -5.89 -8.59 35.41
C ARG A 84 -6.84 -7.62 34.71
N PRO A 85 -6.31 -6.64 33.94
CA PRO A 85 -7.12 -5.62 33.30
C PRO A 85 -8.13 -6.27 32.34
N TYR A 86 -9.33 -5.70 32.30
CA TYR A 86 -10.32 -6.06 31.29
C TYR A 86 -9.82 -5.71 29.89
N GLY A 87 -10.21 -6.51 28.90
CA GLY A 87 -9.76 -6.42 27.53
C GLY A 87 -8.35 -6.98 27.26
N ASP A 88 -7.56 -7.24 28.30
CA ASP A 88 -6.17 -7.75 28.24
C ASP A 88 -5.20 -6.90 27.38
N GLY A 89 -5.50 -5.62 27.19
CA GLY A 89 -4.63 -4.66 26.48
C GLY A 89 -4.86 -4.54 24.98
N VAL A 90 -5.95 -5.10 24.46
CA VAL A 90 -6.41 -4.85 23.08
C VAL A 90 -7.92 -4.66 23.05
N VAL A 91 -8.35 -3.62 22.35
CA VAL A 91 -9.78 -3.37 22.06
C VAL A 91 -10.06 -3.98 20.70
N THR A 92 -11.12 -4.78 20.59
CA THR A 92 -11.44 -5.54 19.37
C THR A 92 -12.92 -5.46 19.08
N GLY A 93 -13.30 -5.46 17.82
CA GLY A 93 -14.70 -5.50 17.45
C GLY A 93 -14.92 -5.33 15.95
N TYR A 94 -16.14 -4.94 15.62
CA TYR A 94 -16.54 -4.63 14.26
C TYR A 94 -17.44 -3.40 14.25
N GLY A 95 -17.60 -2.80 13.09
CA GLY A 95 -18.49 -1.67 12.86
C GLY A 95 -18.55 -1.35 11.38
N THR A 96 -18.73 -0.08 11.05
CA THR A 96 -18.71 0.39 9.67
C THR A 96 -17.75 1.54 9.46
N VAL A 97 -17.22 1.66 8.24
CA VAL A 97 -16.52 2.84 7.73
C VAL A 97 -17.23 3.23 6.43
N ASP A 98 -17.76 4.45 6.37
CA ASP A 98 -18.59 4.92 5.26
C ASP A 98 -19.76 3.98 4.94
N GLY A 99 -20.39 3.44 6.00
CA GLY A 99 -21.48 2.48 5.92
C GLY A 99 -21.08 1.05 5.52
N ARG A 100 -19.80 0.79 5.26
CA ARG A 100 -19.29 -0.53 4.83
C ARG A 100 -18.74 -1.33 6.00
N PRO A 101 -18.99 -2.65 6.07
CA PRO A 101 -18.59 -3.47 7.22
C PRO A 101 -17.07 -3.55 7.32
N VAL A 102 -16.55 -3.39 8.53
CA VAL A 102 -15.12 -3.46 8.85
C VAL A 102 -14.92 -4.17 10.19
N ALA A 103 -13.86 -4.96 10.30
CA ALA A 103 -13.38 -5.52 11.56
C ALA A 103 -12.11 -4.78 12.02
N VAL A 104 -11.96 -4.57 13.32
CA VAL A 104 -10.87 -3.75 13.87
C VAL A 104 -10.30 -4.34 15.15
N PHE A 105 -8.98 -4.21 15.32
CA PHE A 105 -8.33 -4.29 16.62
C PHE A 105 -7.45 -3.06 16.85
N SER A 106 -7.42 -2.57 18.09
CA SER A 106 -6.54 -1.48 18.52
C SER A 106 -5.80 -1.87 19.78
N GLN A 107 -4.47 -1.88 19.68
CA GLN A 107 -3.58 -2.23 20.78
C GLN A 107 -3.51 -1.07 21.78
N ASP A 108 -3.66 -1.36 23.07
CA ASP A 108 -3.67 -0.36 24.13
C ASP A 108 -2.32 -0.31 24.85
N PHE A 109 -1.52 0.69 24.50
CA PHE A 109 -0.19 0.90 25.10
C PHE A 109 -0.25 1.18 26.61
N THR A 110 -1.39 1.66 27.12
CA THR A 110 -1.55 1.98 28.54
C THR A 110 -1.67 0.73 29.42
N VAL A 111 -1.94 -0.42 28.81
CA VAL A 111 -2.05 -1.73 29.47
C VAL A 111 -0.82 -2.57 29.14
N PHE A 112 0.03 -2.81 30.14
CA PHE A 112 1.28 -3.57 30.00
C PHE A 112 2.22 -3.08 28.87
N GLY A 113 2.18 -1.78 28.50
CA GLY A 113 2.97 -1.27 27.38
C GLY A 113 2.53 -1.81 26.02
N GLY A 114 1.27 -2.24 25.91
CA GLY A 114 0.71 -2.90 24.73
C GLY A 114 1.30 -4.29 24.46
N ALA A 115 2.02 -4.88 25.41
CA ALA A 115 2.72 -6.13 25.18
C ALA A 115 1.75 -7.29 24.94
N LEU A 116 1.92 -7.97 23.81
CA LEU A 116 1.06 -9.06 23.35
C LEU A 116 1.19 -10.28 24.27
N GLY A 117 0.10 -10.65 24.94
CA GLY A 117 -0.07 -11.90 25.69
C GLY A 117 -0.98 -12.90 24.99
N GLU A 118 -1.29 -14.00 25.67
CA GLU A 118 -2.14 -15.09 25.16
C GLU A 118 -3.54 -14.58 24.78
N VAL A 119 -4.27 -14.03 25.76
CA VAL A 119 -5.67 -13.63 25.59
C VAL A 119 -5.78 -12.43 24.65
N PHE A 120 -4.87 -11.47 24.76
CA PHE A 120 -4.69 -10.41 23.77
C PHE A 120 -4.61 -10.99 22.35
N GLY A 121 -3.75 -11.97 22.12
CA GLY A 121 -3.59 -12.61 20.82
C GLY A 121 -4.87 -13.32 20.37
N GLU A 122 -5.54 -14.05 21.27
CA GLU A 122 -6.79 -14.75 20.99
C GLU A 122 -7.88 -13.79 20.52
N LYS A 123 -7.95 -12.58 21.09
CA LYS A 123 -8.87 -11.53 20.66
C LYS A 123 -8.58 -11.07 19.23
N ILE A 124 -7.31 -10.87 18.88
CA ILE A 124 -6.91 -10.50 17.51
C ILE A 124 -7.26 -11.63 16.54
N VAL A 125 -6.94 -12.88 16.89
CA VAL A 125 -7.30 -14.05 16.07
C VAL A 125 -8.81 -14.12 15.87
N LYS A 126 -9.61 -13.88 16.90
CA LYS A 126 -11.08 -13.89 16.81
C LYS A 126 -11.60 -12.85 15.81
N VAL A 127 -11.07 -11.62 15.84
CA VAL A 127 -11.54 -10.57 14.92
C VAL A 127 -11.09 -10.83 13.48
N MET A 128 -9.89 -11.38 13.28
CA MET A 128 -9.43 -11.81 11.94
C MET A 128 -10.28 -12.97 11.39
N ASP A 129 -10.58 -13.97 12.24
CA ASP A 129 -11.45 -15.08 11.87
C ASP A 129 -12.89 -14.61 11.59
N PHE A 130 -13.37 -13.57 12.29
CA PHE A 130 -14.65 -12.92 11.99
C PHE A 130 -14.63 -12.25 10.61
N ALA A 131 -13.62 -11.43 10.34
CA ALA A 131 -13.51 -10.70 9.09
C ALA A 131 -13.37 -11.63 7.87
N LEU A 132 -12.59 -12.70 8.00
CA LEU A 132 -12.43 -13.71 6.95
C LEU A 132 -13.74 -14.49 6.74
N LYS A 133 -14.50 -14.75 7.80
CA LYS A 133 -15.79 -15.44 7.72
C LYS A 133 -16.88 -14.59 7.09
N THR A 134 -16.91 -13.28 7.35
CA THR A 134 -17.92 -12.37 6.82
C THR A 134 -17.49 -11.71 5.51
N GLY A 135 -16.22 -11.83 5.12
CA GLY A 135 -15.66 -11.21 3.93
C GLY A 135 -15.60 -9.69 4.06
N CYS A 136 -15.10 -9.16 5.17
CA CYS A 136 -14.87 -7.73 5.35
C CYS A 136 -13.40 -7.40 5.64
N PRO A 137 -12.96 -6.15 5.40
CA PRO A 137 -11.59 -5.72 5.70
C PRO A 137 -11.24 -5.83 7.19
N VAL A 138 -9.94 -6.04 7.48
CA VAL A 138 -9.36 -5.94 8.83
C VAL A 138 -8.44 -4.74 8.93
N ILE A 139 -8.68 -3.91 9.94
CA ILE A 139 -7.83 -2.76 10.26
C ILE A 139 -7.14 -3.06 11.60
N GLY A 140 -5.82 -3.18 11.57
CA GLY A 140 -5.00 -3.37 12.74
C GLY A 140 -4.34 -2.08 13.17
N ILE A 141 -4.69 -1.55 14.34
CA ILE A 141 -4.07 -0.35 14.90
C ILE A 141 -3.01 -0.77 15.92
N ASN A 142 -1.74 -0.62 15.53
CA ASN A 142 -0.58 -1.15 16.23
C ASN A 142 0.10 -0.09 17.12
N ASP A 143 0.24 -0.43 18.41
CA ASP A 143 0.88 0.39 19.44
C ASP A 143 1.34 -0.53 20.59
N SER A 144 2.40 -1.31 20.33
CA SER A 144 2.87 -2.39 21.20
C SER A 144 4.39 -2.41 21.32
N GLY A 145 4.87 -2.45 22.56
CA GLY A 145 6.29 -2.67 22.87
C GLY A 145 6.83 -4.05 22.52
N GLY A 146 6.00 -4.98 22.01
CA GLY A 146 6.41 -6.32 21.58
C GLY A 146 5.72 -7.44 22.37
N ALA A 147 6.44 -8.54 22.62
CA ALA A 147 5.90 -9.70 23.34
C ALA A 147 5.80 -9.46 24.85
N ARG A 148 4.74 -9.94 25.49
CA ARG A 148 4.63 -9.96 26.95
C ARG A 148 5.52 -11.06 27.53
N ILE A 149 6.71 -10.67 27.98
CA ILE A 149 7.78 -11.57 28.41
C ILE A 149 7.34 -12.50 29.55
N GLN A 150 6.50 -12.01 30.47
CA GLN A 150 6.01 -12.76 31.63
C GLN A 150 5.20 -14.00 31.23
N GLU A 151 4.56 -13.99 30.07
CA GLU A 151 3.76 -15.12 29.56
C GLU A 151 4.58 -16.14 28.76
N GLY A 152 5.85 -15.82 28.48
CA GLY A 152 6.80 -16.75 27.84
C GLY A 152 6.39 -17.14 26.42
N VAL A 153 6.53 -18.43 26.11
CA VAL A 153 6.35 -18.97 24.74
C VAL A 153 4.92 -18.83 24.21
N VAL A 154 3.93 -18.62 25.08
CA VAL A 154 2.53 -18.49 24.65
C VAL A 154 2.33 -17.23 23.79
N SER A 155 3.01 -16.14 24.14
CA SER A 155 3.03 -14.92 23.32
C SER A 155 3.57 -15.19 21.91
N LEU A 156 4.60 -16.05 21.77
CA LEU A 156 5.15 -16.45 20.48
C LEU A 156 4.18 -17.33 19.68
N GLY A 157 3.50 -18.26 20.36
CA GLY A 157 2.45 -19.06 19.76
C GLY A 157 1.34 -18.19 19.16
N MET A 158 0.93 -17.15 19.89
CA MET A 158 -0.10 -16.23 19.40
C MET A 158 0.35 -15.34 18.24
N TYR A 159 1.61 -14.90 18.22
CA TYR A 159 2.18 -14.29 17.00
C TYR A 159 2.06 -15.22 15.79
N GLY A 160 2.44 -16.50 15.96
CA GLY A 160 2.32 -17.50 14.89
C GLY A 160 0.88 -17.70 14.40
N GLU A 161 -0.09 -17.72 15.31
CA GLU A 161 -1.52 -17.83 14.97
C GLU A 161 -2.01 -16.61 14.17
N ILE A 162 -1.56 -15.40 14.51
CA ILE A 162 -1.86 -14.16 13.77
C ILE A 162 -1.22 -14.18 12.37
N PHE A 163 0.07 -14.52 12.26
CA PHE A 163 0.76 -14.59 10.97
C PHE A 163 0.11 -15.58 10.00
N ARG A 164 -0.39 -16.71 10.53
CA ARG A 164 -1.14 -17.68 9.74
C ARG A 164 -2.43 -17.09 9.18
N ARG A 165 -3.19 -16.31 9.97
CA ARG A 165 -4.39 -15.62 9.45
C ARG A 165 -4.01 -14.55 8.44
N ASN A 166 -2.96 -13.76 8.69
CA ASN A 166 -2.54 -12.73 7.74
C ASN A 166 -2.25 -13.35 6.36
N THR A 167 -1.55 -14.49 6.36
CA THR A 167 -1.20 -15.22 5.13
C THR A 167 -2.43 -15.80 4.44
N HIS A 168 -3.34 -16.44 5.18
CA HIS A 168 -4.56 -17.02 4.60
C HIS A 168 -5.58 -15.97 4.14
N ALA A 169 -5.55 -14.77 4.71
CA ALA A 169 -6.40 -13.64 4.33
C ALA A 169 -5.80 -12.77 3.21
N SER A 170 -4.51 -12.94 2.87
CA SER A 170 -3.82 -12.16 1.84
C SER A 170 -4.48 -12.36 0.48
N GLY A 171 -4.92 -11.26 -0.14
CA GLY A 171 -5.68 -11.27 -1.40
C GLY A 171 -7.10 -11.83 -1.28
N VAL A 172 -7.63 -12.03 -0.07
CA VAL A 172 -9.01 -12.48 0.19
C VAL A 172 -9.84 -11.32 0.75
N ILE A 173 -9.36 -10.72 1.83
CA ILE A 173 -9.93 -9.51 2.43
C ILE A 173 -8.82 -8.45 2.52
N PRO A 174 -9.11 -7.16 2.30
CA PRO A 174 -8.12 -6.12 2.52
C PRO A 174 -7.66 -6.09 3.97
N GLN A 175 -6.35 -6.05 4.17
CA GLN A 175 -5.72 -5.93 5.47
C GLN A 175 -4.90 -4.65 5.51
N ILE A 176 -5.23 -3.77 6.45
CA ILE A 176 -4.56 -2.48 6.61
C ILE A 176 -3.98 -2.38 8.02
N SER A 177 -2.69 -2.07 8.12
CA SER A 177 -2.00 -1.82 9.37
C SER A 177 -1.76 -0.33 9.57
N LEU A 178 -2.33 0.22 10.63
CA LEU A 178 -2.09 1.59 11.09
C LEU A 178 -1.12 1.54 12.28
N VAL A 179 0.15 1.86 12.05
CA VAL A 179 1.19 1.87 13.07
C VAL A 179 1.30 3.28 13.66
N VAL A 180 0.79 3.43 14.87
CA VAL A 180 0.66 4.71 15.61
C VAL A 180 1.54 4.70 16.86
N GLY A 181 2.53 3.82 16.90
CA GLY A 181 3.35 3.58 18.07
C GLY A 181 4.47 2.60 17.79
N PRO A 182 5.08 2.04 18.84
CA PRO A 182 6.06 0.97 18.67
C PRO A 182 5.40 -0.28 18.06
N CYS A 183 6.16 -0.96 17.22
CA CYS A 183 5.90 -2.32 16.77
C CYS A 183 7.27 -3.02 16.71
N ALA A 184 7.60 -3.77 17.76
CA ALA A 184 8.95 -4.28 17.97
C ALA A 184 9.02 -5.81 17.96
N GLY A 185 10.16 -6.35 17.55
CA GLY A 185 10.42 -7.79 17.56
C GLY A 185 9.64 -8.53 16.48
N GLY A 186 9.16 -9.74 16.80
CA GLY A 186 8.37 -10.54 15.87
C GLY A 186 7.06 -9.87 15.42
N ALA A 187 6.55 -8.89 16.17
CA ALA A 187 5.29 -8.21 15.87
C ALA A 187 5.28 -7.55 14.48
N VAL A 188 6.43 -7.09 13.99
CA VAL A 188 6.55 -6.38 12.70
C VAL A 188 6.16 -7.24 11.50
N TYR A 189 6.21 -8.57 11.63
CA TYR A 189 5.88 -9.47 10.52
C TYR A 189 4.38 -9.48 10.21
N SER A 190 3.50 -9.11 11.14
CA SER A 190 2.07 -9.03 10.83
C SER A 190 1.78 -7.86 9.87
N PRO A 191 2.13 -6.59 10.20
CA PRO A 191 2.02 -5.48 9.25
C PRO A 191 2.77 -5.69 7.92
N ALA A 192 3.93 -6.36 7.94
CA ALA A 192 4.69 -6.65 6.73
C ALA A 192 3.93 -7.56 5.73
N ILE A 193 3.02 -8.41 6.22
CA ILE A 193 2.19 -9.28 5.37
C ILE A 193 0.92 -8.55 4.89
N THR A 194 0.38 -7.61 5.68
CA THR A 194 -0.82 -6.85 5.31
C THR A 194 -0.62 -6.03 4.03
N ASP A 195 -1.70 -5.74 3.31
CA ASP A 195 -1.63 -5.12 1.99
C ASP A 195 -1.02 -3.71 2.06
N PHE A 196 -1.44 -2.91 3.04
CA PHE A 196 -0.95 -1.55 3.25
C PHE A 196 -0.59 -1.27 4.72
N THR A 197 0.51 -0.54 4.91
CA THR A 197 0.98 -0.08 6.22
C THR A 197 1.08 1.44 6.22
N VAL A 198 0.35 2.09 7.12
CA VAL A 198 0.36 3.54 7.36
C VAL A 198 1.10 3.83 8.65
N MET A 199 2.06 4.75 8.63
CA MET A 199 2.85 5.15 9.80
C MET A 199 2.66 6.64 10.09
N ILE A 200 2.76 7.02 11.37
CA ILE A 200 2.67 8.43 11.80
C ILE A 200 4.07 8.98 12.07
N ASP A 201 4.39 10.14 11.51
CA ASP A 201 5.69 10.79 11.70
C ASP A 201 5.99 11.01 13.20
N GLN A 202 7.24 10.77 13.58
CA GLN A 202 7.82 10.91 14.94
C GLN A 202 7.19 10.11 16.08
N THR A 203 6.01 9.52 15.89
CA THR A 203 5.22 8.86 16.96
C THR A 203 5.08 7.36 16.76
N SER A 204 5.48 6.84 15.59
CA SER A 204 5.43 5.42 15.23
C SER A 204 6.80 4.87 14.86
N HIS A 205 7.06 3.61 15.23
CA HIS A 205 8.35 2.96 15.01
C HIS A 205 8.18 1.46 14.75
N MET A 206 8.90 0.90 13.77
CA MET A 206 8.95 -0.54 13.50
C MET A 206 10.39 -1.03 13.50
N PHE A 207 10.70 -2.13 14.19
CA PHE A 207 12.01 -2.77 14.10
C PHE A 207 11.99 -4.19 14.65
N ILE A 208 12.78 -5.08 14.06
CA ILE A 208 12.97 -6.45 14.57
C ILE A 208 13.85 -6.42 15.83
N THR A 209 14.93 -5.65 15.79
CA THR A 209 15.93 -5.60 16.86
C THR A 209 16.06 -4.16 17.35
N GLY A 210 15.91 -3.94 18.66
CA GLY A 210 16.02 -2.59 19.23
C GLY A 210 17.46 -2.04 19.20
N PRO A 211 17.63 -0.70 19.24
CA PRO A 211 18.93 -0.03 19.23
C PRO A 211 19.95 -0.58 20.22
N ASP A 212 19.54 -0.85 21.47
CA ASP A 212 20.43 -1.34 22.52
C ASP A 212 21.07 -2.69 22.13
N VAL A 213 20.30 -3.57 21.50
CA VAL A 213 20.79 -4.88 21.06
C VAL A 213 21.74 -4.72 19.87
N ILE A 214 21.43 -3.84 18.91
CA ILE A 214 22.33 -3.52 17.78
C ILE A 214 23.67 -3.02 18.30
N LYS A 215 23.64 -2.09 19.27
CA LYS A 215 24.85 -1.53 19.87
C LYS A 215 25.72 -2.59 20.54
N THR A 216 25.11 -3.47 21.34
CA THR A 216 25.85 -4.54 22.03
C THR A 216 26.43 -5.59 21.08
N VAL A 217 25.76 -5.91 19.97
CA VAL A 217 26.17 -6.99 19.05
C VAL A 217 27.13 -6.51 17.97
N THR A 218 26.89 -5.32 17.40
CA THR A 218 27.61 -4.82 16.22
C THR A 218 28.51 -3.62 16.53
N GLY A 219 28.27 -2.93 17.66
CA GLY A 219 28.95 -1.68 18.01
C GLY A 219 28.33 -0.42 17.40
N GLU A 220 27.33 -0.55 16.52
CA GLU A 220 26.66 0.56 15.84
C GLU A 220 25.75 1.37 16.79
N ASP A 221 25.89 2.71 16.77
CA ASP A 221 25.01 3.64 17.49
C ASP A 221 23.93 4.17 16.54
N VAL A 222 22.67 3.80 16.78
CA VAL A 222 21.52 4.26 16.00
C VAL A 222 20.35 4.58 16.93
N GLY A 223 19.62 5.67 16.68
CA GLY A 223 18.41 6.01 17.44
C GLY A 223 17.17 5.28 16.90
N PHE A 224 16.08 5.24 17.69
CA PHE A 224 14.82 4.63 17.25
C PHE A 224 14.29 5.23 15.95
N GLU A 225 14.27 6.56 15.82
CA GLU A 225 13.77 7.28 14.65
C GLU A 225 14.57 6.94 13.38
N ALA A 226 15.91 6.95 13.48
CA ALA A 226 16.78 6.61 12.35
C ALA A 226 16.67 5.13 11.95
N LEU A 227 16.57 4.23 12.95
CA LEU A 227 16.47 2.79 12.73
C LEU A 227 15.15 2.38 12.06
N GLY A 228 14.04 2.93 12.53
CA GLY A 228 12.72 2.41 12.22
C GLY A 228 11.58 3.40 12.39
N GLY A 229 11.86 4.70 12.34
CA GLY A 229 10.83 5.74 12.30
C GLY A 229 10.03 5.68 11.00
N ALA A 230 8.89 6.38 10.98
CA ALA A 230 7.99 6.41 9.82
C ALA A 230 8.70 6.85 8.53
N ARG A 231 9.62 7.83 8.63
CA ARG A 231 10.39 8.30 7.48
C ARG A 231 11.28 7.22 6.89
N THR A 232 12.09 6.54 7.71
CA THR A 232 12.99 5.46 7.25
C THR A 232 12.22 4.37 6.50
N HIS A 233 11.04 3.99 7.00
CA HIS A 233 10.23 2.96 6.35
C HIS A 233 9.49 3.40 5.09
N ASN A 234 9.23 4.70 4.93
CA ASN A 234 8.61 5.28 3.73
C ASN A 234 9.62 5.75 2.68
N THR A 235 10.90 5.95 3.02
CA THR A 235 11.92 6.44 2.07
C THR A 235 12.97 5.41 1.71
N THR A 236 13.31 4.51 2.64
CA THR A 236 14.53 3.69 2.54
C THR A 236 14.21 2.21 2.46
N SER A 237 13.38 1.69 3.37
CA SER A 237 13.13 0.25 3.41
C SER A 237 11.98 -0.23 2.53
N GLY A 238 11.12 0.69 2.04
CA GLY A 238 9.91 0.35 1.27
C GLY A 238 8.89 -0.50 2.03
N VAL A 239 8.81 -0.39 3.36
CA VAL A 239 7.88 -1.18 4.19
C VAL A 239 6.55 -0.46 4.37
N ALA A 240 6.60 0.85 4.56
CA ALA A 240 5.43 1.68 4.79
C ALA A 240 4.96 2.34 3.49
N HIS A 241 3.65 2.54 3.39
CA HIS A 241 2.96 2.99 2.18
C HIS A 241 2.52 4.44 2.28
N TYR A 242 2.41 4.97 3.50
CA TYR A 242 2.10 6.36 3.77
C TYR A 242 2.73 6.79 5.09
N MET A 243 3.20 8.03 5.13
CA MET A 243 3.67 8.72 6.32
C MET A 243 2.74 9.89 6.61
N ALA A 244 1.83 9.70 7.54
CA ALA A 244 0.90 10.73 7.97
C ALA A 244 1.57 11.73 8.91
N GLY A 245 1.10 12.98 8.87
CA GLY A 245 1.60 14.03 9.76
C GLY A 245 1.13 13.84 11.21
N ASP A 246 -0.08 13.28 11.40
CA ASP A 246 -0.65 12.95 12.70
C ASP A 246 -1.62 11.75 12.62
N GLU A 247 -2.13 11.29 13.76
CA GLU A 247 -3.04 10.12 13.80
C GLU A 247 -4.36 10.35 13.06
N LYS A 248 -4.86 11.59 12.96
CA LYS A 248 -6.12 11.87 12.26
C LYS A 248 -5.94 11.76 10.75
N ASP A 249 -4.87 12.34 10.23
CA ASP A 249 -4.46 12.21 8.85
C ASP A 249 -4.23 10.74 8.48
N GLY A 250 -3.55 9.97 9.34
CA GLY A 250 -3.36 8.54 9.12
C GLY A 250 -4.67 7.74 9.09
N ILE A 251 -5.64 8.06 9.95
CA ILE A 251 -6.96 7.42 9.94
C ILE A 251 -7.75 7.81 8.68
N GLU A 252 -7.70 9.08 8.27
CA GLU A 252 -8.37 9.55 7.07
C GLU A 252 -7.81 8.85 5.83
N TYR A 253 -6.48 8.75 5.72
CA TYR A 253 -5.83 7.99 4.64
C TYR A 253 -6.33 6.53 4.58
N VAL A 254 -6.52 5.88 5.74
CA VAL A 254 -7.08 4.51 5.78
C VAL A 254 -8.52 4.47 5.25
N LYS A 255 -9.37 5.46 5.57
CA LYS A 255 -10.74 5.55 5.04
C LYS A 255 -10.73 5.76 3.53
N THR A 256 -9.92 6.72 3.05
CA THR A 256 -9.77 7.01 1.63
C THR A 256 -9.27 5.79 0.87
N LEU A 257 -8.28 5.07 1.40
CA LEU A 257 -7.78 3.81 0.82
C LEU A 257 -8.87 2.73 0.76
N LEU A 258 -9.64 2.54 1.84
CA LEU A 258 -10.76 1.61 1.85
C LEU A 258 -11.78 1.95 0.75
N SER A 259 -12.01 3.23 0.45
CA SER A 259 -12.94 3.68 -0.59
C SER A 259 -12.59 3.20 -2.01
N TYR A 260 -11.34 2.78 -2.26
CA TYR A 260 -10.89 2.24 -3.55
C TYR A 260 -10.90 0.70 -3.61
N LEU A 261 -11.02 0.02 -2.47
CA LEU A 261 -10.94 -1.43 -2.39
C LEU A 261 -12.33 -2.05 -2.15
N PRO A 262 -12.63 -3.24 -2.70
CA PRO A 262 -13.84 -3.99 -2.34
C PRO A 262 -13.75 -4.48 -0.89
N SER A 263 -14.87 -4.92 -0.31
CA SER A 263 -14.84 -5.54 1.03
C SER A 263 -14.10 -6.90 1.05
N ASN A 264 -14.05 -7.58 -0.09
CA ASN A 264 -13.35 -8.85 -0.30
C ASN A 264 -13.16 -9.10 -1.81
N ASN A 265 -12.35 -10.09 -2.17
CA ASN A 265 -12.02 -10.43 -3.56
C ASN A 265 -13.16 -11.01 -4.41
N LEU A 266 -14.33 -11.31 -3.84
CA LEU A 266 -15.49 -11.81 -4.60
C LEU A 266 -16.34 -10.67 -5.17
N SER A 267 -16.06 -9.43 -4.78
CA SER A 267 -16.75 -8.23 -5.24
C SER A 267 -15.83 -7.36 -6.09
N GLN A 268 -16.44 -6.62 -7.00
CA GLN A 268 -15.75 -5.51 -7.67
C GLN A 268 -15.55 -4.35 -6.68
N PRO A 269 -14.57 -3.47 -6.90
CA PRO A 269 -14.38 -2.26 -6.11
C PRO A 269 -15.67 -1.41 -6.06
N PRO A 270 -15.93 -0.69 -4.95
CA PRO A 270 -17.11 0.15 -4.82
C PRO A 270 -17.05 1.29 -5.85
N ALA A 271 -18.11 1.43 -6.63
CA ALA A 271 -18.20 2.43 -7.68
C ALA A 271 -19.35 3.39 -7.44
N PHE A 272 -19.18 4.64 -7.87
CA PHE A 272 -20.20 5.68 -7.89
C PHE A 272 -20.39 6.13 -9.33
N PRO A 273 -21.10 5.35 -10.17
CA PRO A 273 -21.10 5.55 -11.61
C PRO A 273 -21.51 6.97 -12.00
N ASP A 274 -20.63 7.64 -12.71
CA ASP A 274 -20.88 8.95 -13.32
C ASP A 274 -20.42 8.92 -14.77
N GLU A 275 -21.27 9.38 -15.69
CA GLU A 275 -20.96 9.29 -17.11
C GLU A 275 -20.03 10.43 -17.51
N ALA A 276 -18.82 10.10 -17.92
CA ALA A 276 -17.84 11.11 -18.32
C ALA A 276 -18.23 11.76 -19.66
N ASP A 277 -18.06 13.08 -19.75
CA ASP A 277 -18.08 13.79 -21.03
C ASP A 277 -16.87 13.38 -21.87
N LEU A 278 -17.10 12.87 -23.08
CA LEU A 278 -16.06 12.36 -23.97
C LEU A 278 -15.65 13.37 -25.05
N GLU A 279 -16.21 14.57 -25.05
CA GLU A 279 -15.68 15.67 -25.83
C GLU A 279 -14.29 16.06 -25.31
N VAL A 280 -13.39 16.42 -26.22
CA VAL A 280 -12.01 16.82 -25.88
C VAL A 280 -12.08 18.19 -25.20
N SER A 281 -11.83 18.21 -23.90
CA SER A 281 -11.82 19.42 -23.08
C SER A 281 -10.57 20.27 -23.33
N ASP A 282 -10.49 21.46 -22.73
CA ASP A 282 -9.25 22.25 -22.77
C ASP A 282 -8.15 21.62 -21.90
N GLU A 283 -8.50 20.98 -20.78
CA GLU A 283 -7.57 20.19 -19.96
C GLU A 283 -7.00 19.02 -20.77
N ASP A 284 -7.84 18.30 -21.52
CA ASP A 284 -7.37 17.23 -22.41
C ASP A 284 -6.31 17.76 -23.40
N ARG A 285 -6.50 18.96 -23.97
CA ARG A 285 -5.56 19.58 -24.91
C ARG A 285 -4.22 19.96 -24.28
N GLU A 286 -4.13 20.15 -22.97
CA GLU A 286 -2.85 20.44 -22.30
C GLU A 286 -1.85 19.27 -22.48
N MET A 287 -2.37 18.03 -22.54
CA MET A 287 -1.55 16.83 -22.78
C MET A 287 -0.80 16.86 -24.11
N ASP A 288 -1.33 17.54 -25.15
CA ASP A 288 -0.69 17.63 -26.47
C ASP A 288 0.65 18.40 -26.43
N THR A 289 0.88 19.19 -25.37
CA THR A 289 2.10 19.97 -25.15
C THR A 289 2.88 19.56 -23.90
N LEU A 290 2.46 18.48 -23.23
CA LEU A 290 3.09 18.01 -22.00
C LEU A 290 4.50 17.47 -22.24
N ILE A 291 4.71 16.78 -23.36
CA ILE A 291 6.00 16.19 -23.70
C ILE A 291 6.93 17.26 -24.30
N PRO A 292 8.11 17.51 -23.71
CA PRO A 292 9.06 18.48 -24.27
C PRO A 292 9.66 18.00 -25.60
N ASP A 293 9.99 18.96 -26.48
CA ASP A 293 10.69 18.69 -27.75
C ASP A 293 12.03 17.96 -27.54
N SER A 294 12.76 18.34 -26.50
CA SER A 294 14.03 17.70 -26.15
C SER A 294 13.78 16.38 -25.41
N ALA A 295 14.28 15.28 -25.97
CA ALA A 295 14.20 13.95 -25.34
C ALA A 295 14.89 13.88 -23.95
N ASN A 296 15.82 14.80 -23.67
CA ASN A 296 16.54 14.88 -22.40
C ASN A 296 15.82 15.72 -21.34
N GLN A 297 14.83 16.53 -21.73
CA GLN A 297 14.06 17.32 -20.79
C GLN A 297 12.96 16.45 -20.16
N PRO A 298 12.91 16.33 -18.83
CA PRO A 298 11.86 15.58 -18.16
C PRO A 298 10.56 16.39 -18.08
N TYR A 299 9.47 15.71 -17.74
CA TYR A 299 8.18 16.30 -17.40
C TYR A 299 7.59 15.52 -16.22
N ASP A 300 6.61 16.12 -15.55
CA ASP A 300 5.94 15.47 -14.43
C ASP A 300 4.80 14.56 -14.91
N VAL A 301 4.93 13.25 -14.68
CA VAL A 301 3.91 12.28 -15.08
C VAL A 301 2.61 12.42 -14.28
N HIS A 302 2.63 13.05 -13.10
CA HIS A 302 1.41 13.30 -12.31
C HIS A 302 0.37 14.06 -13.13
N LYS A 303 0.79 15.02 -13.96
CA LYS A 303 -0.11 15.74 -14.85
C LYS A 303 -0.86 14.82 -15.80
N ALA A 304 -0.17 13.87 -16.43
CA ALA A 304 -0.82 12.90 -17.32
C ALA A 304 -1.79 11.97 -16.57
N ILE A 305 -1.47 11.61 -15.32
CA ILE A 305 -2.32 10.77 -14.47
C ILE A 305 -3.57 11.54 -14.06
N GLU A 306 -3.40 12.74 -13.49
CA GLU A 306 -4.49 13.60 -13.03
C GLU A 306 -5.50 13.86 -14.16
N HIS A 307 -5.03 14.21 -15.37
CA HIS A 307 -5.91 14.51 -16.51
C HIS A 307 -6.78 13.33 -16.99
N VAL A 308 -6.47 12.09 -16.59
CA VAL A 308 -7.31 10.93 -16.96
C VAL A 308 -8.23 10.46 -15.85
N LEU A 309 -8.02 10.93 -14.62
CA LEU A 309 -8.78 10.54 -13.44
C LEU A 309 -9.93 11.52 -13.21
N ASP A 310 -11.01 11.02 -12.61
CA ASP A 310 -12.13 11.85 -12.18
C ASP A 310 -11.63 12.92 -11.19
N ASP A 311 -12.10 14.16 -11.37
CA ASP A 311 -11.76 15.34 -10.54
C ASP A 311 -10.26 15.62 -10.38
N ASN A 312 -9.41 15.07 -11.25
CA ASN A 312 -7.95 15.11 -11.12
C ASN A 312 -7.45 14.55 -9.78
N GLU A 313 -8.21 13.64 -9.14
CA GLU A 313 -7.91 13.14 -7.79
C GLU A 313 -7.07 11.86 -7.83
N PHE A 314 -5.87 11.91 -7.22
CA PHE A 314 -4.94 10.79 -7.17
C PHE A 314 -4.48 10.49 -5.74
N LEU A 315 -4.82 9.30 -5.24
CA LEU A 315 -4.33 8.77 -3.97
C LEU A 315 -3.00 8.02 -4.18
N GLU A 316 -1.90 8.76 -4.13
CA GLU A 316 -0.56 8.17 -4.28
C GLU A 316 -0.18 7.30 -3.08
N THR A 317 0.43 6.14 -3.37
CA THR A 317 0.97 5.18 -2.39
C THR A 317 2.49 5.10 -2.53
N GLN A 318 3.19 5.03 -1.41
CA GLN A 318 4.67 4.99 -1.35
C GLN A 318 5.33 6.17 -2.08
N ALA A 319 4.75 7.38 -1.99
CA ALA A 319 5.25 8.58 -2.68
C ALA A 319 6.73 8.91 -2.39
N LEU A 320 7.22 8.48 -1.21
CA LEU A 320 8.59 8.74 -0.76
C LEU A 320 9.60 7.62 -1.08
N PHE A 321 9.14 6.45 -1.55
CA PHE A 321 9.98 5.30 -1.87
C PHE A 321 9.99 5.05 -3.38
N ALA A 322 11.18 4.83 -3.96
CA ALA A 322 11.38 4.67 -5.40
C ALA A 322 10.63 5.73 -6.23
N PRO A 323 10.98 7.03 -6.09
CA PRO A 323 10.22 8.13 -6.69
C PRO A 323 10.28 8.15 -8.24
N ASN A 324 11.12 7.31 -8.85
CA ASN A 324 11.19 7.01 -10.27
C ASN A 324 10.01 6.19 -10.81
N ILE A 325 9.17 5.62 -9.94
CA ILE A 325 7.89 5.00 -10.32
C ILE A 325 6.77 5.45 -9.38
N ILE A 326 5.64 5.82 -9.94
CA ILE A 326 4.44 6.28 -9.23
C ILE A 326 3.46 5.12 -9.14
N THR A 327 2.84 4.96 -7.98
CA THR A 327 1.79 3.96 -7.73
C THR A 327 0.68 4.59 -6.91
N GLY A 328 -0.59 4.32 -7.22
CA GLY A 328 -1.70 4.86 -6.45
C GLY A 328 -3.04 4.58 -7.06
N PHE A 329 -4.09 5.09 -6.44
CA PHE A 329 -5.47 4.88 -6.90
C PHE A 329 -6.11 6.17 -7.39
N GLY A 330 -7.06 6.03 -8.31
CA GLY A 330 -7.95 7.09 -8.75
C GLY A 330 -9.29 6.49 -9.18
N ARG A 331 -10.16 7.29 -9.79
CA ARG A 331 -11.41 6.81 -10.40
C ARG A 331 -11.50 7.21 -11.86
N VAL A 332 -12.19 6.38 -12.63
CA VAL A 332 -12.66 6.71 -13.98
C VAL A 332 -14.15 6.35 -14.06
N GLU A 333 -15.00 7.34 -14.32
CA GLU A 333 -16.47 7.20 -14.26
C GLU A 333 -16.96 6.67 -12.91
N GLY A 334 -16.32 7.12 -11.84
CA GLY A 334 -16.58 6.71 -10.46
C GLY A 334 -16.14 5.28 -10.13
N HIS A 335 -15.44 4.58 -11.03
CA HIS A 335 -14.91 3.24 -10.78
C HIS A 335 -13.44 3.31 -10.37
N PRO A 336 -13.03 2.69 -9.24
CA PRO A 336 -11.64 2.62 -8.81
C PRO A 336 -10.71 2.02 -9.88
N VAL A 337 -9.54 2.64 -10.05
CA VAL A 337 -8.43 2.15 -10.89
C VAL A 337 -7.11 2.31 -10.14
N GLY A 338 -6.18 1.39 -10.37
CA GLY A 338 -4.79 1.48 -9.92
C GLY A 338 -3.92 2.06 -11.03
N ILE A 339 -2.97 2.91 -10.67
CA ILE A 339 -2.03 3.57 -11.58
C ILE A 339 -0.62 3.06 -11.33
N VAL A 340 0.12 2.79 -12.39
CA VAL A 340 1.57 2.59 -12.37
C VAL A 340 2.22 3.48 -13.43
N ALA A 341 3.16 4.34 -13.07
CA ALA A 341 3.76 5.25 -14.05
C ALA A 341 5.25 5.49 -13.81
N ASN A 342 6.06 5.51 -14.86
CA ASN A 342 7.44 5.98 -14.74
C ASN A 342 7.44 7.51 -14.50
N GLN A 343 8.31 8.01 -13.63
CA GLN A 343 8.46 9.45 -13.35
C GLN A 343 9.75 9.98 -13.99
N PRO A 344 9.68 10.66 -15.17
CA PRO A 344 10.87 11.12 -15.87
C PRO A 344 11.72 12.13 -15.10
N MET A 345 11.13 12.88 -14.16
CA MET A 345 11.87 13.83 -13.31
C MET A 345 12.76 13.14 -12.26
N GLN A 346 12.59 11.84 -12.03
CA GLN A 346 13.29 11.07 -11.00
C GLN A 346 14.05 9.93 -11.67
N PHE A 347 15.38 9.98 -11.60
CA PHE A 347 16.29 9.04 -12.28
C PHE A 347 15.95 8.81 -13.78
N ALA A 348 15.49 9.86 -14.47
CA ALA A 348 15.05 9.80 -15.87
C ALA A 348 13.92 8.78 -16.15
N GLY A 349 13.17 8.34 -15.12
CA GLY A 349 12.12 7.32 -15.23
C GLY A 349 12.65 5.89 -15.37
N CYS A 350 13.93 5.63 -15.09
CA CYS A 350 14.49 4.28 -15.20
C CYS A 350 13.88 3.32 -14.17
N LEU A 351 13.83 2.03 -14.53
CA LEU A 351 13.51 0.98 -13.55
C LEU A 351 14.77 0.57 -12.78
N ASP A 352 14.63 0.44 -11.48
CA ASP A 352 15.64 -0.14 -10.59
C ASP A 352 14.98 -1.22 -9.71
N ILE A 353 15.76 -1.76 -8.78
CA ILE A 353 15.29 -2.77 -7.84
C ILE A 353 14.05 -2.30 -7.07
N ASP A 354 14.11 -1.10 -6.48
CA ASP A 354 13.11 -0.62 -5.56
C ASP A 354 11.82 -0.24 -6.30
N ALA A 355 11.92 0.40 -7.48
CA ALA A 355 10.78 0.65 -8.35
C ALA A 355 10.10 -0.64 -8.80
N SER A 356 10.89 -1.66 -9.15
CA SER A 356 10.34 -2.94 -9.59
C SER A 356 9.55 -3.62 -8.48
N GLU A 357 10.05 -3.62 -7.24
CA GLU A 357 9.34 -4.23 -6.10
C GLU A 357 8.11 -3.43 -5.66
N LYS A 358 8.22 -2.09 -5.64
CA LYS A 358 7.11 -1.17 -5.37
C LYS A 358 5.94 -1.44 -6.31
N ALA A 359 6.18 -1.38 -7.62
CA ALA A 359 5.14 -1.58 -8.61
C ALA A 359 4.64 -3.04 -8.65
N ALA A 360 5.52 -4.03 -8.49
CA ALA A 360 5.11 -5.43 -8.54
C ALA A 360 4.10 -5.77 -7.44
N ARG A 361 4.36 -5.31 -6.20
CA ARG A 361 3.43 -5.53 -5.09
C ARG A 361 2.12 -4.79 -5.32
N PHE A 362 2.18 -3.55 -5.79
CA PHE A 362 0.99 -2.74 -6.08
C PHE A 362 0.08 -3.36 -7.17
N VAL A 363 0.66 -3.83 -8.29
CA VAL A 363 -0.09 -4.51 -9.37
C VAL A 363 -0.78 -5.76 -8.84
N ARG A 364 -0.07 -6.59 -8.05
CA ARG A 364 -0.66 -7.78 -7.42
C ARG A 364 -1.80 -7.46 -6.45
N THR A 365 -1.67 -6.37 -5.69
CA THR A 365 -2.73 -5.92 -4.79
C THR A 365 -3.96 -5.49 -5.59
N CYS A 366 -3.78 -4.74 -6.68
CA CYS A 366 -4.89 -4.36 -7.56
C CYS A 366 -5.59 -5.59 -8.15
N ASP A 367 -4.81 -6.53 -8.71
CA ASP A 367 -5.35 -7.76 -9.30
C ASP A 367 -6.13 -8.61 -8.29
N ALA A 368 -5.57 -8.82 -7.08
CA ALA A 368 -6.21 -9.61 -6.04
C ALA A 368 -7.57 -9.03 -5.58
N PHE A 369 -7.77 -7.72 -5.75
CA PHE A 369 -8.97 -7.01 -5.34
C PHE A 369 -9.77 -6.46 -6.53
N ASN A 370 -9.60 -7.04 -7.72
CA ASN A 370 -10.37 -6.73 -8.92
C ASN A 370 -10.29 -5.25 -9.35
N VAL A 371 -9.22 -4.54 -9.02
CA VAL A 371 -8.98 -3.15 -9.43
C VAL A 371 -8.26 -3.14 -10.78
N PRO A 372 -8.83 -2.55 -11.85
CA PRO A 372 -8.14 -2.33 -13.12
C PRO A 372 -6.80 -1.60 -12.95
N VAL A 373 -5.82 -1.91 -13.79
CA VAL A 373 -4.51 -1.22 -13.77
C VAL A 373 -4.31 -0.41 -15.04
N LEU A 374 -4.01 0.88 -14.86
CA LEU A 374 -3.59 1.80 -15.91
C LEU A 374 -2.09 2.06 -15.78
N THR A 375 -1.35 1.87 -16.87
CA THR A 375 0.11 1.99 -16.85
C THR A 375 0.58 3.09 -17.80
N PHE A 376 1.36 4.06 -17.32
CA PHE A 376 1.97 5.12 -18.15
C PHE A 376 3.47 4.90 -18.31
N VAL A 377 3.95 4.83 -19.56
CA VAL A 377 5.31 4.38 -19.87
C VAL A 377 6.16 5.50 -20.44
N ASP A 378 7.23 5.84 -19.71
CA ASP A 378 8.36 6.65 -20.17
C ASP A 378 9.64 6.16 -19.48
N VAL A 379 10.13 5.01 -19.95
CA VAL A 379 11.26 4.29 -19.38
C VAL A 379 12.42 4.17 -20.38
N PRO A 380 13.60 4.73 -20.07
CA PRO A 380 14.78 4.61 -20.93
C PRO A 380 15.47 3.24 -20.82
N GLY A 381 15.10 2.43 -19.82
CA GLY A 381 15.71 1.15 -19.51
C GLY A 381 15.82 0.94 -18.00
N PHE A 382 16.67 -0.01 -17.61
CA PHE A 382 17.04 -0.23 -16.21
C PHE A 382 18.22 0.66 -15.81
N LEU A 383 18.28 1.08 -14.55
CA LEU A 383 19.39 1.85 -14.00
C LEU A 383 20.69 1.04 -14.08
N PRO A 384 21.72 1.52 -14.81
CA PRO A 384 23.00 0.81 -14.86
C PRO A 384 23.78 0.98 -13.55
N GLY A 385 24.26 -0.12 -12.97
CA GLY A 385 25.10 -0.09 -11.76
C GLY A 385 25.51 -1.48 -11.28
N THR A 386 26.74 -1.64 -10.79
CA THR A 386 27.19 -2.93 -10.22
C THR A 386 26.45 -3.28 -8.94
N ASP A 387 25.99 -2.27 -8.20
CA ASP A 387 25.12 -2.41 -7.04
C ASP A 387 23.77 -3.05 -7.41
N GLN A 388 23.18 -2.69 -8.56
CA GLN A 388 21.93 -3.31 -9.04
C GLN A 388 22.13 -4.81 -9.29
N GLU A 389 23.22 -5.17 -9.97
CA GLU A 389 23.55 -6.57 -10.23
C GLU A 389 23.81 -7.35 -8.94
N TYR A 390 24.65 -6.84 -8.04
CA TYR A 390 25.01 -7.53 -6.80
C TYR A 390 23.85 -7.64 -5.80
N ASN A 391 22.93 -6.67 -5.82
CA ASN A 391 21.71 -6.71 -5.01
C ASN A 391 20.58 -7.51 -5.68
N GLY A 392 20.83 -8.08 -6.87
CA GLY A 392 19.96 -9.06 -7.51
C GLY A 392 18.81 -8.45 -8.33
N ILE A 393 19.07 -7.40 -9.12
CA ILE A 393 18.09 -6.80 -10.04
C ILE A 393 17.43 -7.84 -10.95
N ILE A 394 18.14 -8.90 -11.38
CA ILE A 394 17.55 -9.95 -12.22
C ILE A 394 16.34 -10.61 -11.53
N ARG A 395 16.49 -11.02 -10.26
CA ARG A 395 15.40 -11.70 -9.53
C ARG A 395 14.37 -10.71 -8.98
N ARG A 396 14.79 -9.50 -8.57
CA ARG A 396 13.90 -8.48 -7.99
C ARG A 396 13.10 -7.74 -9.07
N GLY A 397 13.74 -7.40 -10.19
CA GLY A 397 13.12 -6.82 -11.38
C GLY A 397 12.09 -7.74 -12.06
N ALA A 398 12.37 -9.05 -12.10
CA ALA A 398 11.44 -10.04 -12.67
C ALA A 398 10.09 -10.13 -11.93
N LYS A 399 9.99 -9.61 -10.70
CA LYS A 399 8.72 -9.55 -9.96
C LYS A 399 7.67 -8.71 -10.69
N LEU A 400 8.07 -7.61 -11.34
CA LEU A 400 7.13 -6.74 -12.06
C LEU A 400 6.59 -7.40 -13.33
N ILE A 401 7.45 -8.11 -14.07
CA ILE A 401 7.03 -8.95 -15.20
C ILE A 401 6.01 -9.99 -14.72
N TYR A 402 6.33 -10.68 -13.61
CA TYR A 402 5.48 -11.71 -13.05
C TYR A 402 4.10 -11.15 -12.64
N ALA A 403 4.08 -9.96 -12.02
CA ALA A 403 2.85 -9.31 -11.57
C ALA A 403 1.93 -8.92 -12.74
N TYR A 404 2.47 -8.35 -13.82
CA TYR A 404 1.65 -8.06 -15.01
C TYR A 404 1.19 -9.33 -15.72
N ALA A 405 2.08 -10.33 -15.88
CA ALA A 405 1.76 -11.56 -16.59
C ALA A 405 0.77 -12.49 -15.87
N GLU A 406 0.60 -12.33 -14.54
CA GLU A 406 -0.42 -13.07 -13.79
C GLU A 406 -1.73 -12.31 -13.64
N ALA A 407 -1.75 -11.00 -13.88
CA ALA A 407 -2.92 -10.18 -13.67
C ALA A 407 -4.03 -10.52 -14.67
N THR A 408 -5.25 -10.67 -14.15
CA THR A 408 -6.47 -10.98 -14.92
C THR A 408 -7.49 -9.84 -14.93
N VAL A 409 -7.26 -8.81 -14.11
CA VAL A 409 -7.97 -7.53 -14.18
C VAL A 409 -7.78 -6.84 -15.55
N PRO A 410 -8.62 -5.85 -15.90
CA PRO A 410 -8.36 -5.01 -17.06
C PRO A 410 -7.01 -4.30 -16.96
N LEU A 411 -6.23 -4.37 -18.04
CA LEU A 411 -4.90 -3.77 -18.17
C LEU A 411 -4.90 -2.82 -19.37
N ILE A 412 -4.70 -1.53 -19.13
CA ILE A 412 -4.55 -0.52 -20.19
C ILE A 412 -3.21 0.18 -20.01
N THR A 413 -2.40 0.20 -21.04
CA THR A 413 -1.07 0.81 -21.04
C THR A 413 -1.01 1.95 -22.04
N VAL A 414 -0.45 3.09 -21.65
CA VAL A 414 -0.24 4.26 -22.49
C VAL A 414 1.26 4.59 -22.51
N ILE A 415 1.90 4.42 -23.66
CA ILE A 415 3.30 4.82 -23.85
C ILE A 415 3.33 6.29 -24.26
N THR A 416 3.81 7.15 -23.36
CA THR A 416 3.86 8.60 -23.58
C THR A 416 5.14 9.00 -24.31
N ARG A 417 6.27 8.35 -23.99
CA ARG A 417 7.58 8.64 -24.60
C ARG A 417 8.48 7.42 -24.68
N LYS A 418 9.46 7.19 -23.79
CA LYS A 418 10.46 6.13 -23.98
C LYS A 418 9.92 4.75 -23.62
N ALA A 419 10.24 3.74 -24.43
CA ALA A 419 10.01 2.34 -24.09
C ALA A 419 11.13 1.48 -24.72
N PHE A 420 12.24 1.33 -24.01
CA PHE A 420 13.43 0.65 -24.53
C PHE A 420 13.69 -0.74 -23.94
N GLY A 421 14.03 -1.67 -24.82
CA GLY A 421 14.55 -2.99 -24.47
C GLY A 421 13.64 -3.77 -23.53
N GLY A 422 14.23 -4.45 -22.55
CA GLY A 422 13.44 -5.23 -21.57
C GLY A 422 12.50 -4.38 -20.72
N ALA A 423 12.74 -3.07 -20.57
CA ALA A 423 11.84 -2.20 -19.82
C ALA A 423 10.51 -1.95 -20.55
N TYR A 424 10.51 -1.97 -21.89
CA TYR A 424 9.26 -1.98 -22.67
C TYR A 424 8.42 -3.21 -22.31
N ASP A 425 9.03 -4.40 -22.27
CA ASP A 425 8.30 -5.62 -21.94
C ASP A 425 7.72 -5.55 -20.52
N VAL A 426 8.52 -5.09 -19.55
CA VAL A 426 8.17 -5.01 -18.12
C VAL A 426 7.01 -4.06 -17.85
N MET A 427 6.93 -2.93 -18.56
CA MET A 427 5.94 -1.88 -18.30
C MET A 427 4.58 -2.16 -18.97
N GLY A 428 3.97 -3.30 -18.65
CA GLY A 428 2.62 -3.63 -19.11
C GLY A 428 2.49 -3.78 -20.62
N SER A 429 3.49 -4.38 -21.28
CA SER A 429 3.42 -4.64 -22.73
C SER A 429 2.29 -5.61 -23.09
N LYS A 430 1.82 -5.54 -24.34
CA LYS A 430 0.85 -6.51 -24.88
C LYS A 430 1.32 -7.96 -24.75
N HIS A 431 2.63 -8.17 -24.79
CA HIS A 431 3.25 -9.50 -24.66
C HIS A 431 3.08 -10.11 -23.27
N LEU A 432 2.84 -9.29 -22.24
CA LEU A 432 2.52 -9.74 -20.89
C LEU A 432 1.02 -9.88 -20.64
N GLY A 433 0.16 -9.68 -21.65
CA GLY A 433 -1.28 -9.84 -21.52
C GLY A 433 -2.07 -8.53 -21.30
N ALA A 434 -1.45 -7.37 -21.52
CA ALA A 434 -2.19 -6.11 -21.52
C ALA A 434 -3.26 -6.09 -22.61
N ASP A 435 -4.47 -5.67 -22.24
CA ASP A 435 -5.65 -5.74 -23.11
C ASP A 435 -5.62 -4.64 -24.17
N LEU A 436 -5.28 -3.41 -23.75
CA LEU A 436 -5.16 -2.24 -24.61
C LEU A 436 -3.81 -1.55 -24.39
N ASN A 437 -3.03 -1.39 -25.46
CA ASN A 437 -1.77 -0.68 -25.49
C ASN A 437 -1.88 0.48 -26.47
N LEU A 438 -1.78 1.69 -25.95
CA LEU A 438 -1.86 2.94 -26.68
C LEU A 438 -0.47 3.58 -26.70
N ALA A 439 -0.16 4.33 -27.74
CA ALA A 439 1.07 5.11 -27.81
C ALA A 439 0.76 6.53 -28.29
N TRP A 440 1.41 7.51 -27.67
CA TRP A 440 1.44 8.88 -28.19
C TRP A 440 2.38 8.98 -29.40
N PRO A 441 2.28 10.03 -30.24
CA PRO A 441 3.17 10.21 -31.38
C PRO A 441 4.63 10.40 -30.95
N THR A 442 4.85 10.86 -29.72
CA THR A 442 6.14 11.05 -29.06
C THR A 442 6.77 9.75 -28.54
N ALA A 443 6.06 8.62 -28.65
CA ALA A 443 6.56 7.34 -28.16
C ALA A 443 7.76 6.83 -28.99
N GLN A 444 8.79 6.37 -28.30
CA GLN A 444 10.02 5.82 -28.87
C GLN A 444 10.15 4.36 -28.43
N ILE A 445 9.75 3.43 -29.30
CA ILE A 445 9.69 2.00 -28.98
C ILE A 445 10.79 1.27 -29.75
N ALA A 446 11.87 0.89 -29.05
CA ALA A 446 13.04 0.28 -29.68
C ALA A 446 13.78 -0.68 -28.75
N VAL A 447 14.73 -1.46 -29.30
CA VAL A 447 15.54 -2.40 -28.50
C VAL A 447 16.48 -1.67 -27.54
N MET A 448 17.02 -0.53 -27.94
CA MET A 448 17.88 0.33 -27.12
C MET A 448 17.92 1.74 -27.74
N GLY A 449 18.49 2.71 -27.02
CA GLY A 449 18.66 4.07 -27.56
C GLY A 449 19.55 4.11 -28.81
N ALA A 450 19.29 5.09 -29.70
CA ALA A 450 19.89 5.18 -31.03
C ALA A 450 21.43 5.17 -31.00
N GLN A 451 22.05 5.94 -30.10
CA GLN A 451 23.50 5.97 -29.95
C GLN A 451 24.10 4.59 -29.64
N GLY A 452 23.44 3.82 -28.76
CA GLY A 452 23.86 2.46 -28.44
C GLY A 452 23.71 1.52 -29.63
N ALA A 453 22.57 1.59 -30.32
CA ALA A 453 22.27 0.75 -31.48
C ALA A 453 23.27 0.99 -32.63
N VAL A 454 23.50 2.25 -33.00
CA VAL A 454 24.38 2.64 -34.10
C VAL A 454 25.83 2.20 -33.87
N ASN A 455 26.32 2.34 -32.62
CA ASN A 455 27.66 1.91 -32.25
C ASN A 455 27.88 0.39 -32.39
N ILE A 456 26.81 -0.40 -32.34
CA ILE A 456 26.86 -1.86 -32.54
C ILE A 456 26.67 -2.19 -34.03
N LEU A 457 25.60 -1.68 -34.65
CA LEU A 457 25.20 -2.00 -36.03
C LEU A 457 26.24 -1.52 -37.06
N HIS A 458 26.72 -0.30 -36.90
CA HIS A 458 27.60 0.37 -37.85
C HIS A 458 29.04 0.47 -37.35
N ARG A 459 29.43 -0.33 -36.35
CA ARG A 459 30.79 -0.33 -35.76
C ARG A 459 31.90 -0.35 -36.80
N ARG A 460 31.76 -1.19 -37.83
CA ARG A 460 32.74 -1.33 -38.91
C ARG A 460 32.72 -0.13 -39.85
N THR A 461 31.54 0.37 -40.21
CA THR A 461 31.35 1.52 -41.10
C THR A 461 31.91 2.80 -40.47
N ILE A 462 31.63 3.03 -39.19
CA ILE A 462 32.15 4.18 -38.43
C ILE A 462 33.67 4.09 -38.31
N ALA A 463 34.21 2.91 -37.99
CA ALA A 463 35.66 2.72 -37.86
C ALA A 463 36.42 2.84 -39.19
N ALA A 464 35.73 2.61 -40.33
CA ALA A 464 36.29 2.73 -41.67
C ALA A 464 36.07 4.12 -42.31
N SER A 465 35.36 5.03 -41.62
CA SER A 465 35.08 6.37 -42.12
C SER A 465 36.27 7.32 -41.90
N ASP A 466 36.47 8.23 -42.85
CA ASP A 466 37.45 9.32 -42.73
C ASP A 466 37.06 10.34 -41.66
N ASP A 467 35.76 10.43 -41.33
CA ASP A 467 35.23 11.22 -40.22
C ASP A 467 34.21 10.40 -39.39
N PRO A 468 34.71 9.61 -38.42
CA PRO A 468 33.87 8.72 -37.60
C PRO A 468 32.82 9.45 -36.77
N GLU A 469 33.06 10.69 -36.33
CA GLU A 469 32.13 11.42 -35.48
C GLU A 469 30.95 11.96 -36.29
N THR A 470 31.21 12.59 -37.44
CA THR A 470 30.15 13.05 -38.34
C THR A 470 29.32 11.87 -38.86
N THR A 471 29.99 10.79 -39.29
CA THR A 471 29.30 9.57 -39.75
C THR A 471 28.42 8.97 -38.64
N ARG A 472 28.90 8.97 -37.40
CA ARG A 472 28.11 8.48 -36.26
C ARG A 472 26.89 9.36 -36.02
N ALA A 473 27.03 10.68 -36.06
CA ALA A 473 25.92 11.61 -35.87
C ALA A 473 24.84 11.45 -36.96
N GLU A 474 25.24 11.31 -38.22
CA GLU A 474 24.32 11.07 -39.35
C GLU A 474 23.56 9.73 -39.18
N LEU A 475 24.27 8.66 -38.82
CA LEU A 475 23.64 7.35 -38.60
C LEU A 475 22.73 7.33 -37.37
N ILE A 476 23.05 8.10 -36.33
CA ILE A 476 22.16 8.28 -35.18
C ILE A 476 20.88 8.97 -35.64
N ALA A 477 20.97 10.09 -36.35
CA ALA A 477 19.79 10.81 -36.84
C ALA A 477 18.91 9.92 -37.74
N ASP A 478 19.51 9.15 -38.66
CA ASP A 478 18.77 8.19 -39.50
C ASP A 478 18.08 7.10 -38.67
N TYR A 479 18.74 6.56 -37.65
CA TYR A 479 18.14 5.58 -36.74
C TYR A 479 16.98 6.18 -35.93
N GLU A 480 17.14 7.42 -35.45
CA GLU A 480 16.11 8.13 -34.70
C GLU A 480 14.87 8.37 -35.57
N ASP A 481 15.05 8.90 -36.77
CA ASP A 481 13.95 9.21 -37.70
C ASP A 481 13.23 7.96 -38.20
N THR A 482 13.94 6.85 -38.37
CA THR A 482 13.37 5.61 -38.92
C THR A 482 12.77 4.69 -37.85
N LEU A 483 13.40 4.56 -36.68
CA LEU A 483 13.05 3.53 -35.69
C LEU A 483 12.62 4.08 -34.32
N LEU A 484 12.98 5.30 -33.92
CA LEU A 484 12.53 5.88 -32.64
C LEU A 484 11.15 6.53 -32.76
N ASN A 485 10.16 5.70 -33.10
CA ASN A 485 8.76 6.09 -33.23
C ASN A 485 7.85 4.88 -32.87
N PRO A 486 6.53 5.06 -32.66
CA PRO A 486 5.67 3.94 -32.30
C PRO A 486 5.19 3.12 -33.51
N TYR A 487 5.44 3.57 -34.74
CA TYR A 487 4.79 3.04 -35.93
C TYR A 487 5.24 1.62 -36.27
N THR A 488 6.52 1.29 -36.06
CA THR A 488 6.99 -0.10 -36.25
C THR A 488 6.28 -1.09 -35.30
N ALA A 489 5.97 -0.65 -34.06
CA ALA A 489 5.20 -1.46 -33.12
C ALA A 489 3.72 -1.54 -33.52
N ALA A 490 3.16 -0.44 -34.06
CA ALA A 490 1.78 -0.39 -34.54
C ALA A 490 1.55 -1.31 -35.75
N GLU A 491 2.48 -1.35 -36.71
CA GLU A 491 2.44 -2.27 -37.86
C GLU A 491 2.36 -3.75 -37.45
N ARG A 492 2.90 -4.09 -36.27
CA ARG A 492 2.89 -5.44 -35.72
C ARG A 492 1.72 -5.71 -34.77
N GLY A 493 0.89 -4.70 -34.50
CA GLY A 493 -0.19 -4.78 -33.52
C GLY A 493 0.29 -4.90 -32.07
N TYR A 494 1.52 -4.50 -31.76
CA TYR A 494 2.05 -4.50 -30.39
C TYR A 494 1.46 -3.33 -29.58
N VAL A 495 1.17 -2.22 -30.27
CA VAL A 495 0.27 -1.16 -29.81
C VAL A 495 -1.00 -1.23 -30.65
N ASP A 496 -2.17 -1.10 -30.02
CA ASP A 496 -3.47 -1.17 -30.69
C ASP A 496 -3.79 0.11 -31.47
N ALA A 497 -3.28 1.25 -31.00
CA ALA A 497 -3.44 2.54 -31.68
C ALA A 497 -2.33 3.52 -31.29
N VAL A 498 -1.94 4.34 -32.27
CA VAL A 498 -1.23 5.60 -32.02
C VAL A 498 -2.30 6.70 -31.94
N ILE A 499 -2.38 7.39 -30.81
CA ILE A 499 -3.44 8.36 -30.51
C ILE A 499 -2.86 9.73 -30.20
N MET A 500 -3.66 10.79 -30.36
CA MET A 500 -3.27 12.11 -29.83
C MET A 500 -3.24 12.07 -28.30
N PRO A 501 -2.29 12.77 -27.63
CA PRO A 501 -2.28 12.85 -26.16
C PRO A 501 -3.61 13.29 -25.56
N SER A 502 -4.28 14.29 -26.16
CA SER A 502 -5.61 14.77 -25.76
C SER A 502 -6.76 13.76 -25.89
N GLU A 503 -6.54 12.62 -26.55
CA GLU A 503 -7.56 11.58 -26.67
C GLU A 503 -7.41 10.49 -25.59
N THR A 504 -6.36 10.54 -24.78
CA THR A 504 -6.01 9.49 -23.81
C THR A 504 -7.16 9.16 -22.86
N ARG A 505 -7.75 10.18 -22.22
CA ARG A 505 -8.88 10.02 -21.31
C ARG A 505 -10.07 9.32 -21.98
N ARG A 506 -10.43 9.76 -23.19
CA ARG A 506 -11.51 9.15 -24.00
C ARG A 506 -11.24 7.67 -24.30
N HIS A 507 -10.01 7.31 -24.64
CA HIS A 507 -9.62 5.93 -24.90
C HIS A 507 -9.66 5.06 -23.64
N ILE A 508 -9.17 5.58 -22.51
CA ILE A 508 -9.23 4.88 -21.22
C ILE A 508 -10.68 4.62 -20.80
N VAL A 509 -11.56 5.64 -20.83
CA VAL A 509 -12.98 5.50 -20.47
C VAL A 509 -13.65 4.42 -21.33
N ARG A 510 -13.52 4.49 -22.66
CA ARG A 510 -14.12 3.51 -23.57
C ARG A 510 -13.52 2.11 -23.40
N GLY A 511 -12.21 2.03 -23.16
CA GLY A 511 -11.50 0.79 -22.89
C GLY A 511 -12.03 0.11 -21.64
N LEU A 512 -12.07 0.82 -20.52
CA LEU A 512 -12.56 0.31 -19.24
C LEU A 512 -14.04 -0.10 -19.30
N ARG A 513 -14.90 0.66 -19.98
CA ARG A 513 -16.31 0.26 -20.22
C ARG A 513 -16.40 -1.12 -20.90
N THR A 514 -15.53 -1.39 -21.88
CA THR A 514 -15.50 -2.66 -22.62
C THR A 514 -14.89 -3.79 -21.80
N LEU A 515 -13.79 -3.51 -21.10
CA LEU A 515 -13.01 -4.51 -20.36
C LEU A 515 -13.59 -4.84 -18.98
N ARG A 516 -14.60 -4.09 -18.49
CA ARG A 516 -15.22 -4.34 -17.18
C ARG A 516 -15.73 -5.77 -16.98
N ASN A 517 -16.10 -6.45 -18.07
CA ASN A 517 -16.57 -7.82 -18.06
C ASN A 517 -15.51 -8.85 -18.50
N LYS A 518 -14.22 -8.47 -18.54
CA LYS A 518 -13.09 -9.36 -18.85
C LYS A 518 -13.13 -10.56 -17.91
N ARG A 519 -12.88 -11.73 -18.49
CA ARG A 519 -12.74 -12.98 -17.76
C ARG A 519 -11.57 -13.75 -18.35
N GLU A 520 -10.55 -13.92 -17.55
CA GLU A 520 -9.39 -14.72 -17.88
C GLU A 520 -9.08 -15.66 -16.72
N ALA A 521 -8.48 -16.80 -17.01
CA ALA A 521 -8.07 -17.76 -16.00
C ALA A 521 -6.68 -18.29 -16.33
N LEU A 522 -5.81 -18.25 -15.33
CA LEU A 522 -4.48 -18.86 -15.41
C LEU A 522 -4.55 -20.39 -15.28
N PRO A 523 -3.50 -21.12 -15.70
CA PRO A 523 -3.41 -22.56 -15.48
C PRO A 523 -3.58 -22.95 -13.99
N PRO A 524 -4.33 -24.02 -13.68
CA PRO A 524 -4.65 -24.39 -12.30
C PRO A 524 -3.39 -24.77 -11.52
N LYS A 525 -3.22 -24.19 -10.31
CA LYS A 525 -2.06 -24.41 -9.44
C LYS A 525 -2.42 -24.08 -7.99
N LYS A 526 -1.61 -24.53 -7.02
CA LYS A 526 -1.77 -24.13 -5.61
C LYS A 526 -1.47 -22.64 -5.42
N HIS A 527 -0.37 -22.19 -6.00
CA HIS A 527 0.04 -20.80 -6.11
C HIS A 527 1.14 -20.70 -7.20
N GLY A 528 1.50 -19.49 -7.57
CA GLY A 528 2.67 -19.21 -8.39
C GLY A 528 4.01 -19.50 -7.71
N ASN A 529 5.11 -19.38 -8.44
CA ASN A 529 6.46 -19.42 -7.87
C ASN A 529 7.23 -18.15 -8.26
N ILE A 530 6.67 -17.00 -7.85
CA ILE A 530 7.25 -15.69 -8.11
C ILE A 530 8.68 -15.63 -7.54
N PRO A 531 9.63 -14.95 -8.21
CA PRO A 531 10.91 -14.61 -7.59
C PRO A 531 10.70 -13.87 -6.25
N LEU A 532 11.50 -14.19 -5.23
CA LEU A 532 11.45 -13.55 -3.90
C LEU A 532 12.71 -12.75 -3.60
#